data_AF-A0A958W880-F1
#
_entry.id   AF-A0A958W880-F1
#
_cell.length_a   1.000
_cell.length_b   1.000
_cell.length_c   1.000
_cell.angle_alpha   90.00
_cell.angle_beta   90.00
_cell.angle_gamma   90.00
#
_symmetry.space_group_name_H-M   'P 1'
#
loop_
_entity.id
_entity.type
_entity.pdbx_description
1 polymer ?
#
loop_
_entity_poly.entity_id
_entity_poly.type
_entity_poly.pdbx_seq_one_letter_code
_entity_poly.pdbx_strand_id
1 'polypeptide(L)'
;MKVFATISFFLLSILSYSQNCSNPTPSVIFQQKFNLIAQQKGDMSKLRVANDFMRNACITSSQVKSIAALFAEDSYRLKFCMEASKHTLDMVNFYDVYDAFSTFSTAFRLHDYVHDKQFKGGQPLPDKPGPPIKPTIPTFPAISYPNYTTYKGKKGCEGPVTDEQKFDKIAQNVFEQPTDESKMVAISNAFEGGACFSFAQAMKLASLIEQEPLRLKALKEEYASVYDMANYNLGIYLFKTNTLQKEWANYASNAYNLVVKPGPAQPVEPKCYVTDDDFTDIISTLRGVYFSRDKMELMERWVKDRCFSVEQIKTMMKEFPSGKDAVEVAKMCWWRCNEQKNYYKVVDALTFSTDKQELNQFIDKNSK
;
A
#
# COMPACT_ATOMS: atom_id res chain seq x y z
N MET A 1 26.10 -0.27 86.91
CA MET A 1 26.88 -0.70 85.72
C MET A 1 25.90 -0.99 84.60
N LYS A 2 25.89 -0.18 83.54
CA LYS A 2 25.01 -0.32 82.37
C LYS A 2 25.69 -1.27 81.38
N VAL A 3 25.01 -2.33 80.94
CA VAL A 3 25.47 -3.17 79.84
C VAL A 3 24.45 -3.06 78.72
N PHE A 4 24.89 -2.44 77.62
CA PHE A 4 24.23 -2.46 76.32
C PHE A 4 24.52 -3.81 75.66
N ALA A 5 23.49 -4.49 75.14
CA ALA A 5 23.66 -5.51 74.12
C ALA A 5 22.51 -5.38 73.11
N THR A 6 22.91 -5.09 71.89
CA THR A 6 22.14 -4.69 70.72
C THR A 6 21.19 -5.79 70.22
N ILE A 7 19.91 -5.47 70.09
CA ILE A 7 18.91 -6.29 69.39
C ILE A 7 19.09 -6.03 67.88
N SER A 8 19.59 -7.04 67.16
CA SER A 8 19.75 -7.00 65.71
C SER A 8 18.41 -7.31 65.05
N PHE A 9 17.83 -6.29 64.40
CA PHE A 9 16.57 -6.37 63.68
C PHE A 9 16.81 -7.12 62.36
N PHE A 10 16.36 -8.38 62.27
CA PHE A 10 16.32 -9.11 61.00
C PHE A 10 15.20 -8.51 60.13
N LEU A 11 15.57 -7.53 59.30
CA LEU A 11 14.75 -7.06 58.18
C LEU A 11 14.67 -8.20 57.16
N LEU A 12 13.63 -9.02 57.27
CA LEU A 12 13.13 -9.86 56.19
C LEU A 12 12.63 -8.92 55.08
N SER A 13 13.54 -8.56 54.19
CA SER A 13 13.21 -8.02 52.88
C SER A 13 12.40 -9.08 52.14
N ILE A 14 11.08 -8.89 52.13
CA ILE A 14 10.20 -9.61 51.22
C ILE A 14 10.62 -9.14 49.82
N LEU A 15 11.44 -9.96 49.17
CA LEU A 15 11.68 -9.87 47.75
C LEU A 15 10.32 -10.04 47.08
N SER A 16 9.77 -8.94 46.55
CA SER A 16 8.63 -8.98 45.65
C SER A 16 9.07 -9.72 44.38
N TYR A 17 8.93 -11.04 44.40
CA TYR A 17 9.02 -11.86 43.20
C TYR A 17 7.89 -11.42 42.28
N SER A 18 8.24 -11.03 41.06
CA SER A 18 7.35 -10.98 39.91
C SER A 18 6.53 -12.27 39.87
N GLN A 19 5.27 -12.24 40.30
CA GLN A 19 4.41 -13.42 40.20
C GLN A 19 4.10 -13.65 38.73
N ASN A 20 4.67 -14.72 38.17
CA ASN A 20 4.33 -15.17 36.83
C ASN A 20 2.85 -15.53 36.80
N CYS A 21 2.11 -14.84 35.92
CA CYS A 21 0.68 -14.99 35.84
C CYS A 21 0.30 -16.41 35.37
N SER A 22 -0.14 -17.27 36.30
CA SER A 22 -0.34 -18.70 36.03
C SER A 22 -1.79 -19.16 36.24
N ASN A 23 -2.56 -18.46 37.08
CA ASN A 23 -3.93 -18.81 37.41
C ASN A 23 -4.87 -17.67 37.05
N PRO A 24 -5.70 -17.78 35.99
CA PRO A 24 -6.62 -16.71 35.61
C PRO A 24 -7.67 -16.45 36.69
N THR A 25 -8.03 -15.17 36.83
CA THR A 25 -9.11 -14.71 37.71
C THR A 25 -10.42 -15.37 37.26
N PRO A 26 -11.14 -16.07 38.15
CA PRO A 26 -12.43 -16.67 37.82
C PRO A 26 -13.41 -15.61 37.29
N SER A 27 -14.23 -15.98 36.31
CA SER A 27 -15.17 -15.06 35.64
C SER A 27 -16.08 -14.31 36.60
N VAL A 28 -16.55 -14.96 37.66
CA VAL A 28 -17.39 -14.35 38.72
C VAL A 28 -16.65 -13.24 39.46
N ILE A 29 -15.39 -13.48 39.82
CA ILE A 29 -14.54 -12.50 40.51
C ILE A 29 -14.21 -11.34 39.57
N PHE A 30 -13.90 -11.62 38.30
CA PHE A 30 -13.69 -10.60 37.30
C PHE A 30 -14.94 -9.72 37.13
N GLN A 31 -16.13 -10.32 36.97
CA GLN A 31 -17.37 -9.55 36.78
C GLN A 31 -17.68 -8.65 37.98
N GLN A 32 -17.48 -9.15 39.20
CA GLN A 32 -17.65 -8.36 40.41
C GLN A 32 -16.70 -7.15 40.42
N LYS A 33 -15.42 -7.35 40.11
CA LYS A 33 -14.40 -6.28 40.08
C LYS A 33 -14.63 -5.30 38.93
N PHE A 34 -15.02 -5.79 37.76
CA PHE A 34 -15.39 -4.99 36.60
C PHE A 34 -16.54 -4.03 36.94
N ASN A 35 -17.61 -4.52 37.57
CA ASN A 35 -18.74 -3.69 37.99
C ASN A 35 -18.32 -2.63 39.02
N LEU A 36 -17.41 -2.97 39.95
CA LEU A 36 -16.86 -2.01 40.92
C LEU A 36 -16.06 -0.89 40.25
N ILE A 37 -15.31 -1.20 39.18
CA ILE A 37 -14.59 -0.19 38.38
C ILE A 37 -15.59 0.67 37.61
N ALA A 38 -16.57 0.05 36.95
CA ALA A 38 -17.57 0.75 36.13
C ALA A 38 -18.40 1.77 36.92
N GLN A 39 -18.64 1.52 38.21
CA GLN A 39 -19.38 2.42 39.11
C GLN A 39 -18.58 3.67 39.55
N GLN A 40 -17.26 3.69 39.33
CA GLN A 40 -16.44 4.84 39.75
C GLN A 40 -16.73 6.08 38.90
N LYS A 41 -16.75 7.25 39.55
CA LYS A 41 -16.92 8.54 38.88
C LYS A 41 -15.59 9.05 38.34
N GLY A 42 -15.52 9.21 37.02
CA GLY A 42 -14.36 9.73 36.30
C GLY A 42 -13.21 8.73 36.16
N ASP A 43 -12.34 8.97 35.18
CA ASP A 43 -11.29 8.04 34.77
C ASP A 43 -10.19 7.86 35.81
N MET A 44 -9.89 8.90 36.60
CA MET A 44 -8.90 8.81 37.69
C MET A 44 -9.32 7.81 38.78
N SER A 45 -10.59 7.84 39.18
CA SER A 45 -11.12 6.90 40.18
C SER A 45 -11.18 5.48 39.63
N LYS A 46 -11.60 5.32 38.36
CA LYS A 46 -11.57 4.03 37.65
C LYS A 46 -10.15 3.45 37.60
N LEU A 47 -9.15 4.27 37.27
CA LEU A 47 -7.76 3.84 37.11
C LEU A 47 -7.17 3.35 38.43
N ARG A 48 -7.43 4.07 39.52
CA ARG A 48 -6.99 3.66 40.87
C ARG A 48 -7.54 2.28 41.22
N VAL A 49 -8.85 2.08 41.10
CA VAL A 49 -9.52 0.81 41.46
C VAL A 49 -9.10 -0.31 40.52
N ALA A 50 -8.92 -0.02 39.23
CA ALA A 50 -8.45 -0.99 38.25
C ALA A 50 -7.01 -1.45 38.55
N ASN A 51 -6.08 -0.52 38.83
CA ASN A 51 -4.70 -0.88 39.17
C ASN A 51 -4.61 -1.66 40.48
N ASP A 52 -5.42 -1.33 41.49
CA ASP A 52 -5.47 -2.09 42.74
C ASP A 52 -5.97 -3.53 42.52
N PHE A 53 -6.92 -3.72 41.60
CA PHE A 53 -7.33 -5.05 41.15
C PHE A 53 -6.19 -5.80 40.44
N MET A 54 -5.47 -5.14 39.53
CA MET A 54 -4.39 -5.77 38.75
C MET A 54 -3.22 -6.30 39.59
N ARG A 55 -2.90 -5.67 40.73
CA ARG A 55 -1.77 -6.08 41.59
C ARG A 55 -1.79 -7.55 42.00
N ASN A 56 -2.98 -8.13 42.16
CA ASN A 56 -3.18 -9.50 42.64
C ASN A 56 -4.04 -10.35 41.68
N ALA A 57 -4.29 -9.85 40.47
CA ALA A 57 -5.16 -10.51 39.51
C ALA A 57 -4.38 -10.91 38.26
N CYS A 58 -4.76 -12.07 37.73
CA CYS A 58 -4.35 -12.57 36.43
C CYS A 58 -5.53 -12.48 35.50
N ILE A 59 -5.46 -11.69 34.45
CA ILE A 59 -6.60 -11.51 33.53
C ILE A 59 -6.18 -11.78 32.09
N THR A 60 -7.17 -12.01 31.23
CA THR A 60 -6.96 -12.23 29.80
C THR A 60 -6.94 -10.90 29.04
N SER A 61 -6.38 -10.89 27.83
CA SER A 61 -6.36 -9.74 26.93
C SER A 61 -7.79 -9.22 26.65
N SER A 62 -8.78 -10.10 26.52
CA SER A 62 -10.19 -9.73 26.39
C SER A 62 -10.76 -9.01 27.63
N GLN A 63 -10.35 -9.44 28.82
CA GLN A 63 -10.72 -8.80 30.09
C GLN A 63 -10.04 -7.44 30.26
N VAL A 64 -8.78 -7.30 29.82
CA VAL A 64 -8.08 -6.01 29.77
C VAL A 64 -8.80 -5.04 28.83
N LYS A 65 -9.13 -5.48 27.61
CA LYS A 65 -9.90 -4.70 26.63
C LYS A 65 -11.22 -4.19 27.22
N SER A 66 -11.92 -5.06 27.94
CA SER A 66 -13.20 -4.71 28.58
C SER A 66 -13.03 -3.61 29.63
N ILE A 67 -12.02 -3.71 30.51
CA ILE A 67 -11.73 -2.66 31.51
C ILE A 67 -11.26 -1.37 30.84
N ALA A 68 -10.42 -1.47 29.80
CA ALA A 68 -9.95 -0.31 29.03
C ALA A 68 -11.11 0.48 28.40
N ALA A 69 -12.13 -0.21 27.91
CA ALA A 69 -13.33 0.41 27.35
C ALA A 69 -14.17 1.21 28.38
N LEU A 70 -13.94 1.03 29.69
CA LEU A 70 -14.62 1.81 30.72
C LEU A 70 -14.09 3.25 30.86
N PHE A 71 -12.87 3.53 30.39
CA PHE A 71 -12.30 4.88 30.43
C PHE A 71 -12.82 5.72 29.27
N ALA A 72 -13.06 7.01 29.51
CA ALA A 72 -13.48 7.95 28.48
C ALA A 72 -12.29 8.43 27.63
N GLU A 73 -11.16 8.71 28.28
CA GLU A 73 -9.97 9.26 27.64
C GLU A 73 -8.90 8.18 27.36
N ASP A 74 -8.33 8.22 26.14
CA ASP A 74 -7.22 7.33 25.76
C ASP A 74 -5.98 7.48 26.66
N SER A 75 -5.80 8.64 27.28
CA SER A 75 -4.71 8.89 28.22
C SER A 75 -4.77 7.93 29.43
N TYR A 76 -5.97 7.62 29.91
CA TYR A 76 -6.21 6.69 31.01
C TYR A 76 -6.25 5.23 30.55
N ARG A 77 -6.80 4.97 29.35
CA ARG A 77 -6.71 3.65 28.71
C ARG A 77 -5.26 3.21 28.58
N LEU A 78 -4.39 4.09 28.10
CA LEU A 78 -2.96 3.82 27.93
C LEU A 78 -2.30 3.49 29.27
N LYS A 79 -2.49 4.32 30.30
CA LYS A 79 -1.93 4.10 31.64
C LYS A 79 -2.36 2.76 32.23
N PHE A 80 -3.65 2.43 32.11
CA PHE A 80 -4.18 1.16 32.58
C PHE A 80 -3.58 -0.02 31.80
N CYS A 81 -3.62 0.02 30.46
CA CYS A 81 -3.16 -1.10 29.64
C CYS A 81 -1.65 -1.36 29.75
N MET A 82 -0.83 -0.32 29.91
CA MET A 82 0.61 -0.48 30.18
C MET A 82 0.83 -1.28 31.47
N GLU A 83 0.10 -0.98 32.54
CA GLU A 83 0.20 -1.73 33.78
C GLU A 83 -0.37 -3.15 33.62
N ALA A 84 -1.54 -3.27 33.00
CA ALA A 84 -2.23 -4.53 32.81
C ALA A 84 -1.44 -5.54 31.96
N SER A 85 -0.62 -5.07 31.02
CA SER A 85 0.28 -5.91 30.21
C SER A 85 1.26 -6.75 31.05
N LYS A 86 1.58 -6.33 32.28
CA LYS A 86 2.47 -7.10 33.18
C LYS A 86 1.75 -8.27 33.85
N HIS A 87 0.42 -8.25 33.82
CA HIS A 87 -0.47 -9.14 34.57
C HIS A 87 -1.45 -9.90 33.66
N THR A 88 -1.18 -9.89 32.35
CA THR A 88 -2.03 -10.55 31.35
C THR A 88 -1.53 -11.97 31.08
N LEU A 89 -2.45 -12.93 31.12
CA LEU A 89 -2.15 -14.36 30.98
C LEU A 89 -1.76 -14.71 29.54
N ASP A 90 -2.55 -14.25 28.57
CA ASP A 90 -2.43 -14.57 27.15
C ASP A 90 -1.83 -13.40 26.36
N MET A 91 -0.60 -13.01 26.73
CA MET A 91 0.12 -11.87 26.12
C MET A 91 0.24 -11.93 24.60
N VAL A 92 0.22 -13.13 24.00
CA VAL A 92 0.22 -13.31 22.55
C VAL A 92 -0.99 -12.62 21.90
N ASN A 93 -2.14 -12.56 22.59
CA ASN A 93 -3.38 -11.94 22.11
C ASN A 93 -3.53 -10.48 22.55
N PHE A 94 -2.50 -9.87 23.15
CA PHE A 94 -2.62 -8.54 23.75
C PHE A 94 -2.91 -7.44 22.70
N TYR A 95 -2.68 -7.71 21.42
CA TYR A 95 -3.06 -6.82 20.33
C TYR A 95 -4.57 -6.55 20.26
N ASP A 96 -5.43 -7.45 20.78
CA ASP A 96 -6.89 -7.24 20.84
C ASP A 96 -7.29 -6.04 21.71
N VAL A 97 -6.41 -5.63 22.64
CA VAL A 97 -6.60 -4.47 23.54
C VAL A 97 -6.50 -3.15 22.77
N TYR A 98 -5.82 -3.12 21.62
CA TYR A 98 -5.64 -1.89 20.83
C TYR A 98 -6.96 -1.32 20.31
N ASP A 99 -7.95 -2.17 20.07
CA ASP A 99 -9.31 -1.78 19.68
C ASP A 99 -10.06 -0.99 20.75
N ALA A 100 -9.60 -0.99 22.01
CA ALA A 100 -10.23 -0.20 23.07
C ALA A 100 -9.91 1.30 22.97
N PHE A 101 -8.90 1.68 22.17
CA PHE A 101 -8.48 3.06 22.01
C PHE A 101 -9.30 3.79 20.94
N SER A 102 -9.59 5.06 21.19
CA SER A 102 -10.27 5.92 20.22
C SER A 102 -9.30 6.51 19.18
N THR A 103 -8.01 6.57 19.49
CA THR A 103 -6.97 7.11 18.61
C THR A 103 -5.87 6.10 18.35
N PHE A 104 -5.48 6.00 17.07
CA PHE A 104 -4.45 5.06 16.64
C PHE A 104 -3.07 5.37 17.25
N SER A 105 -2.77 6.65 17.48
CA SER A 105 -1.51 7.08 18.10
C SER A 105 -1.32 6.55 19.52
N THR A 106 -2.39 6.44 20.31
CA THR A 106 -2.31 5.92 21.69
C THR A 106 -2.29 4.39 21.74
N ALA A 107 -2.99 3.72 20.81
CA ALA A 107 -2.85 2.29 20.58
C ALA A 107 -1.41 1.91 20.21
N PHE A 108 -0.76 2.67 19.32
CA PHE A 108 0.64 2.45 18.98
C PHE A 108 1.58 2.67 20.15
N ARG A 109 1.35 3.66 21.01
CA ARG A 109 2.17 3.85 22.22
C ARG A 109 2.10 2.64 23.15
N LEU A 110 0.93 2.01 23.25
CA LEU A 110 0.79 0.75 23.99
C LEU A 110 1.53 -0.38 23.28
N HIS A 111 1.40 -0.48 21.96
CA HIS A 111 2.13 -1.45 21.15
C HIS A 111 3.64 -1.34 21.38
N ASP A 112 4.19 -0.14 21.27
CA ASP A 112 5.60 0.15 21.52
C ASP A 112 5.95 -0.27 22.95
N TYR A 113 5.21 0.17 23.97
CA TYR A 113 5.49 -0.21 25.36
C TYR A 113 5.53 -1.74 25.60
N VAL A 114 4.61 -2.49 25.00
CA VAL A 114 4.51 -3.94 25.17
C VAL A 114 5.64 -4.68 24.45
N HIS A 115 6.06 -4.19 23.28
CA HIS A 115 7.10 -4.79 22.44
C HIS A 115 8.53 -4.31 22.80
N ASP A 116 8.65 -3.12 23.38
CA ASP A 116 9.91 -2.48 23.78
C ASP A 116 10.54 -3.11 25.04
N LYS A 117 9.94 -4.17 25.62
CA LYS A 117 10.61 -4.97 26.65
C LYS A 117 11.85 -5.72 26.16
N GLN A 118 12.24 -5.59 24.88
CA GLN A 118 13.57 -5.96 24.38
C GLN A 118 14.62 -4.84 24.45
N PHE A 119 14.23 -3.58 24.74
CA PHE A 119 15.15 -2.45 24.93
C PHE A 119 15.61 -2.37 26.39
N LYS A 120 16.90 -2.57 26.60
CA LYS A 120 17.54 -2.38 27.90
C LYS A 120 17.75 -0.90 28.19
N GLY A 121 17.15 -0.43 29.29
CA GLY A 121 17.80 0.54 30.19
C GLY A 121 17.46 2.01 30.04
N GLY A 122 16.48 2.45 30.84
CA GLY A 122 16.62 3.60 31.74
C GLY A 122 16.74 5.00 31.15
N GLN A 123 15.60 5.64 30.86
CA GLN A 123 15.42 7.07 31.09
C GLN A 123 14.00 7.35 31.64
N PRO A 124 13.84 8.27 32.62
CA PRO A 124 12.53 8.80 32.98
C PRO A 124 11.92 9.53 31.78
N LEU A 125 10.63 9.25 31.51
CA LEU A 125 9.88 9.88 30.43
C LEU A 125 9.83 11.42 30.60
N PRO A 126 10.13 12.22 29.56
CA PRO A 126 10.03 13.68 29.65
C PRO A 126 8.56 14.15 29.70
N ASP A 127 8.30 15.15 30.55
CA ASP A 127 7.00 15.72 30.90
C ASP A 127 6.34 16.63 29.82
N LYS A 128 6.76 16.54 28.55
CA LYS A 128 6.06 17.21 27.44
C LYS A 128 6.10 16.34 26.19
N PRO A 129 4.98 16.17 25.47
CA PRO A 129 4.99 15.48 24.19
C PRO A 129 5.91 16.25 23.23
N GLY A 130 7.01 15.61 22.85
CA GLY A 130 7.76 16.00 21.66
C GLY A 130 6.89 15.82 20.42
N PRO A 131 7.27 16.42 19.27
CA PRO A 131 6.62 16.17 18.00
C PRO A 131 6.50 14.65 17.76
N PRO A 132 5.43 14.17 17.09
CA PRO A 132 5.33 12.76 16.73
C PRO A 132 6.62 12.32 16.03
N ILE A 133 7.27 11.28 16.56
CA ILE A 133 8.46 10.69 15.95
C ILE A 133 7.98 10.12 14.62
N LYS A 134 8.27 10.80 13.51
CA LYS A 134 8.04 10.27 12.17
C LYS A 134 8.80 8.93 12.12
N PRO A 135 8.17 7.80 11.74
CA PRO A 135 8.88 6.54 11.64
C PRO A 135 10.10 6.76 10.72
N THR A 136 11.25 6.21 11.10
CA THR A 136 12.51 6.42 10.39
C THR A 136 12.85 5.30 9.42
N ILE A 137 12.10 4.20 9.47
CA ILE A 137 12.32 2.98 8.68
C ILE A 137 10.96 2.51 8.13
N PRO A 138 10.89 2.03 6.87
CA PRO A 138 9.69 1.44 6.31
C PRO A 138 9.24 0.21 7.12
N THR A 139 7.95 0.13 7.40
CA THR A 139 7.31 -1.06 7.97
C THR A 139 6.34 -1.64 6.94
N PHE A 140 6.25 -2.97 6.90
CA PHE A 140 5.39 -3.68 5.95
C PHE A 140 4.30 -4.47 6.69
N PRO A 141 3.11 -4.65 6.10
CA PRO A 141 2.05 -5.47 6.68
C PRO A 141 2.52 -6.89 7.01
N ALA A 142 2.07 -7.44 8.14
CA ALA A 142 2.33 -8.82 8.53
C ALA A 142 1.47 -9.82 7.73
N ILE A 143 1.66 -9.84 6.42
CA ILE A 143 0.97 -10.74 5.48
C ILE A 143 1.94 -11.78 4.92
N SER A 144 1.41 -12.86 4.37
CA SER A 144 2.23 -13.88 3.72
C SER A 144 2.77 -13.34 2.40
N TYR A 145 4.09 -13.20 2.30
CA TYR A 145 4.78 -12.81 1.07
C TYR A 145 5.29 -14.05 0.31
N PRO A 146 5.21 -14.05 -1.02
CA PRO A 146 5.72 -15.17 -1.82
C PRO A 146 7.24 -15.28 -1.76
N ASN A 147 7.74 -16.50 -1.91
CA ASN A 147 9.17 -16.75 -2.01
C ASN A 147 9.55 -17.07 -3.48
N TYR A 148 10.30 -16.15 -4.10
CA TYR A 148 10.69 -16.27 -5.50
C TYR A 148 11.85 -17.26 -5.75
N THR A 149 12.61 -17.65 -4.72
CA THR A 149 13.85 -18.43 -4.90
C THR A 149 13.62 -19.82 -5.50
N THR A 150 12.43 -20.37 -5.33
CA THR A 150 12.02 -21.68 -5.87
C THR A 150 11.08 -21.55 -7.07
N TYR A 151 10.84 -20.33 -7.56
CA TYR A 151 9.85 -20.04 -8.58
C TYR A 151 10.28 -20.54 -9.97
N LYS A 152 9.39 -21.30 -10.61
CA LYS A 152 9.59 -21.86 -11.96
C LYS A 152 8.49 -21.46 -12.97
N GLY A 153 7.57 -20.60 -12.55
CA GLY A 153 6.45 -20.17 -13.38
C GLY A 153 6.85 -19.09 -14.40
N LYS A 154 5.84 -18.48 -15.02
CA LYS A 154 6.01 -17.37 -15.97
C LYS A 154 6.60 -16.14 -15.27
N LYS A 155 7.62 -15.54 -15.89
CA LYS A 155 8.34 -14.38 -15.35
C LYS A 155 8.04 -13.12 -16.13
N GLY A 156 7.97 -11.99 -15.44
CA GLY A 156 7.88 -10.65 -16.04
C GLY A 156 9.24 -10.01 -16.31
N CYS A 157 10.30 -10.54 -15.68
CA CYS A 157 11.69 -10.12 -15.91
C CYS A 157 12.65 -11.32 -15.81
N GLU A 158 13.79 -11.23 -16.49
CA GLU A 158 14.77 -12.32 -16.58
C GLU A 158 15.65 -12.45 -15.33
N GLY A 159 15.75 -11.40 -14.52
CA GLY A 159 16.56 -11.36 -13.30
C GLY A 159 17.99 -10.83 -13.52
N PRO A 160 18.83 -10.84 -12.46
CA PRO A 160 18.54 -11.34 -11.11
C PRO A 160 17.52 -10.47 -10.38
N VAL A 161 16.75 -11.08 -9.47
CA VAL A 161 15.87 -10.33 -8.56
C VAL A 161 16.75 -9.45 -7.66
N THR A 162 16.30 -8.23 -7.44
CA THR A 162 16.93 -7.23 -6.58
C THR A 162 17.20 -7.84 -5.20
N ASP A 163 18.45 -7.80 -4.75
CA ASP A 163 18.85 -8.30 -3.44
C ASP A 163 18.28 -7.43 -2.30
N GLU A 164 18.25 -7.99 -1.09
CA GLU A 164 17.59 -7.33 0.05
C GLU A 164 18.25 -5.99 0.41
N GLN A 165 19.59 -5.86 0.30
CA GLN A 165 20.27 -4.59 0.64
C GLN A 165 19.93 -3.48 -0.34
N LYS A 166 19.84 -3.80 -1.63
CA LYS A 166 19.39 -2.84 -2.65
C LYS A 166 17.91 -2.54 -2.49
N PHE A 167 17.10 -3.55 -2.18
CA PHE A 167 15.68 -3.37 -1.91
C PHE A 167 15.42 -2.46 -0.71
N ASP A 168 16.14 -2.61 0.41
CA ASP A 168 15.97 -1.81 1.62
C ASP A 168 16.19 -0.32 1.34
N LYS A 169 17.20 0.01 0.52
CA LYS A 169 17.46 1.41 0.09
C LYS A 169 16.32 1.97 -0.75
N ILE A 170 15.75 1.16 -1.65
CA ILE A 170 14.62 1.56 -2.49
C ILE A 170 13.38 1.77 -1.62
N ALA A 171 13.10 0.85 -0.71
CA ALA A 171 11.97 0.96 0.21
C ALA A 171 12.09 2.18 1.12
N GLN A 172 13.29 2.49 1.61
CA GLN A 172 13.56 3.70 2.39
C GLN A 172 13.29 4.96 1.56
N ASN A 173 13.81 5.02 0.32
CA ASN A 173 13.58 6.17 -0.57
C ASN A 173 12.09 6.40 -0.87
N VAL A 174 11.33 5.31 -1.09
CA VAL A 174 9.87 5.41 -1.26
C VAL A 174 9.22 5.89 0.04
N PHE A 175 9.57 5.29 1.18
CA PHE A 175 8.99 5.64 2.48
C PHE A 175 9.22 7.09 2.90
N GLU A 176 10.37 7.67 2.53
CA GLU A 176 10.70 9.06 2.84
C GLU A 176 9.90 10.09 2.05
N GLN A 177 9.27 9.69 0.94
CA GLN A 177 8.48 10.59 0.09
C GLN A 177 7.31 11.22 0.87
N PRO A 178 7.04 12.51 0.65
CA PRO A 178 6.10 13.28 1.46
C PRO A 178 4.63 12.95 1.18
N THR A 179 4.30 12.43 0.00
CA THR A 179 2.92 12.12 -0.40
C THR A 179 2.82 10.77 -1.07
N ASP A 180 1.62 10.20 -1.12
CA ASP A 180 1.37 8.93 -1.79
C ASP A 180 1.63 8.99 -3.31
N GLU A 181 1.40 10.14 -3.95
CA GLU A 181 1.71 10.38 -5.37
C GLU A 181 3.23 10.39 -5.62
N SER A 182 3.99 11.01 -4.73
CA SER A 182 5.46 10.99 -4.82
C SER A 182 6.05 9.62 -4.49
N LYS A 183 5.41 8.84 -3.60
CA LYS A 183 5.73 7.42 -3.39
C LYS A 183 5.50 6.61 -4.65
N MET A 184 4.36 6.78 -5.34
CA MET A 184 4.08 6.10 -6.61
C MET A 184 5.15 6.39 -7.65
N VAL A 185 5.53 7.66 -7.84
CA VAL A 185 6.61 8.03 -8.77
C VAL A 185 7.94 7.38 -8.39
N ALA A 186 8.27 7.35 -7.09
CA ALA A 186 9.49 6.68 -6.62
C ALA A 186 9.47 5.16 -6.86
N ILE A 187 8.30 4.52 -6.76
CA ILE A 187 8.10 3.10 -7.10
C ILE A 187 8.35 2.89 -8.60
N SER A 188 7.68 3.65 -9.47
CA SER A 188 7.81 3.47 -10.92
C SER A 188 9.25 3.71 -11.40
N ASN A 189 9.92 4.74 -10.89
CA ASN A 189 11.35 4.96 -11.18
C ASN A 189 12.23 3.78 -10.78
N ALA A 190 11.89 3.06 -9.69
CA ALA A 190 12.66 1.91 -9.25
C ALA A 190 12.53 0.71 -10.21
N PHE A 191 11.35 0.51 -10.81
CA PHE A 191 11.09 -0.54 -11.79
C PHE A 191 11.60 -0.18 -13.19
N GLU A 192 11.52 1.09 -13.59
CA GLU A 192 12.04 1.59 -14.87
C GLU A 192 13.57 1.49 -14.98
N GLY A 193 14.29 1.51 -13.85
CA GLY A 193 15.75 1.34 -13.79
C GLY A 193 16.26 -0.05 -14.21
N GLY A 194 15.41 -0.91 -14.78
CA GLY A 194 15.75 -2.26 -15.25
C GLY A 194 15.97 -3.28 -14.13
N ALA A 195 15.65 -2.90 -12.88
CA ALA A 195 15.73 -3.80 -11.75
C ALA A 195 14.55 -4.79 -11.77
N CYS A 196 14.86 -6.07 -11.59
CA CYS A 196 13.86 -7.13 -11.52
C CYS A 196 13.43 -7.30 -10.06
N PHE A 197 12.13 -7.27 -9.77
CA PHE A 197 11.61 -7.40 -8.41
C PHE A 197 10.77 -8.66 -8.27
N SER A 198 10.81 -9.27 -7.09
CA SER A 198 9.82 -10.29 -6.73
C SER A 198 8.47 -9.65 -6.44
N PHE A 199 7.40 -10.44 -6.51
CA PHE A 199 6.06 -10.00 -6.16
C PHE A 199 5.98 -9.62 -4.69
N ALA A 200 6.76 -10.29 -3.82
CA ALA A 200 6.90 -9.90 -2.43
C ALA A 200 7.43 -8.46 -2.27
N GLN A 201 8.47 -8.11 -3.02
CA GLN A 201 9.05 -6.76 -3.01
C GLN A 201 8.09 -5.73 -3.60
N ALA A 202 7.40 -6.05 -4.69
CA ALA A 202 6.37 -5.19 -5.27
C ALA A 202 5.23 -4.92 -4.27
N MET A 203 4.76 -5.97 -3.57
CA MET A 203 3.73 -5.84 -2.54
C MET A 203 4.19 -4.98 -1.36
N LYS A 204 5.43 -5.16 -0.90
CA LYS A 204 6.04 -4.34 0.17
C LYS A 204 6.10 -2.86 -0.24
N LEU A 205 6.57 -2.54 -1.45
CA LEU A 205 6.62 -1.16 -1.94
C LEU A 205 5.23 -0.53 -2.07
N ALA A 206 4.28 -1.23 -2.67
CA ALA A 206 2.90 -0.76 -2.80
C ALA A 206 2.27 -0.52 -1.41
N SER A 207 2.59 -1.35 -0.41
CA SER A 207 2.04 -1.18 0.95
C SER A 207 2.46 0.10 1.66
N LEU A 208 3.50 0.80 1.19
CA LEU A 208 3.93 2.09 1.72
C LEU A 208 2.99 3.24 1.30
N ILE A 209 2.14 3.03 0.29
CA ILE A 209 1.08 3.96 -0.12
C ILE A 209 -0.14 3.73 0.77
N GLU A 210 -0.67 4.78 1.40
CA GLU A 210 -1.81 4.70 2.33
C GLU A 210 -3.15 4.62 1.58
N GLN A 211 -3.31 5.41 0.52
CA GLN A 211 -4.50 5.44 -0.32
C GLN A 211 -4.65 4.15 -1.12
N GLU A 212 -5.64 3.32 -0.78
CA GLU A 212 -5.85 2.01 -1.43
C GLU A 212 -6.02 2.08 -2.97
N PRO A 213 -6.72 3.09 -3.55
CA PRO A 213 -6.81 3.22 -5.01
C PRO A 213 -5.45 3.47 -5.67
N LEU A 214 -4.61 4.30 -5.03
CA LEU A 214 -3.28 4.60 -5.54
C LEU A 214 -2.33 3.41 -5.35
N ARG A 215 -2.44 2.69 -4.24
CA ARG A 215 -1.77 1.40 -4.01
C ARG A 215 -2.13 0.38 -5.09
N LEU A 216 -3.40 0.31 -5.46
CA LEU A 216 -3.86 -0.57 -6.54
C LEU A 216 -3.25 -0.16 -7.88
N LYS A 217 -3.27 1.14 -8.20
CA LYS A 217 -2.66 1.66 -9.43
C LYS A 217 -1.18 1.31 -9.50
N ALA A 218 -0.40 1.58 -8.43
CA ALA A 218 1.02 1.23 -8.36
C ALA A 218 1.26 -0.26 -8.59
N LEU A 219 0.49 -1.14 -7.92
CA LEU A 219 0.67 -2.59 -8.09
C LEU A 219 0.34 -3.06 -9.51
N LYS A 220 -0.65 -2.45 -10.19
CA LYS A 220 -0.99 -2.76 -11.58
C LYS A 220 0.11 -2.33 -12.54
N GLU A 221 0.61 -1.10 -12.41
CA GLU A 221 1.64 -0.53 -13.30
C GLU A 221 2.91 -1.38 -13.30
N GLU A 222 3.33 -1.87 -12.13
CA GLU A 222 4.58 -2.62 -12.01
C GLU A 222 4.45 -4.13 -12.23
N TYR A 223 3.22 -4.67 -12.27
CA TYR A 223 3.00 -6.13 -12.27
C TYR A 223 3.64 -6.85 -13.46
N ALA A 224 3.66 -6.21 -14.63
CA ALA A 224 4.25 -6.79 -15.84
C ALA A 224 5.76 -7.05 -15.69
N SER A 225 6.43 -6.33 -14.81
CA SER A 225 7.87 -6.38 -14.56
C SER A 225 8.26 -7.27 -13.37
N VAL A 226 7.30 -7.97 -12.77
CA VAL A 226 7.53 -8.83 -11.59
C VAL A 226 8.09 -10.20 -12.00
N TYR A 227 9.11 -10.67 -11.30
CA TYR A 227 9.79 -11.94 -11.57
C TYR A 227 8.88 -13.16 -11.40
N ASP A 228 8.11 -13.25 -10.32
CA ASP A 228 7.32 -14.41 -9.93
C ASP A 228 5.82 -14.18 -10.10
N MET A 229 5.42 -13.81 -11.32
CA MET A 229 4.07 -13.33 -11.64
C MET A 229 2.93 -14.22 -11.14
N ALA A 230 3.06 -15.56 -11.17
CA ALA A 230 1.96 -16.46 -10.78
C ALA A 230 1.52 -16.32 -9.30
N ASN A 231 2.30 -15.61 -8.48
CA ASN A 231 1.96 -15.31 -7.09
C ASN A 231 0.95 -14.14 -6.94
N TYR A 232 0.44 -13.59 -8.04
CA TYR A 232 -0.42 -12.41 -8.07
C TYR A 232 -1.63 -12.48 -7.14
N ASN A 233 -2.20 -13.66 -6.90
CA ASN A 233 -3.35 -13.82 -6.01
C ASN A 233 -3.08 -13.31 -4.59
N LEU A 234 -1.83 -13.31 -4.12
CA LEU A 234 -1.47 -12.78 -2.80
C LEU A 234 -1.63 -11.26 -2.68
N GLY A 235 -1.68 -10.53 -3.80
CA GLY A 235 -1.86 -9.08 -3.81
C GLY A 235 -3.22 -8.63 -3.26
N ILE A 236 -4.23 -9.51 -3.21
CA ILE A 236 -5.54 -9.18 -2.61
C ILE A 236 -5.41 -8.77 -1.13
N TYR A 237 -4.41 -9.30 -0.41
CA TYR A 237 -4.19 -9.00 1.01
C TYR A 237 -3.71 -7.56 1.27
N LEU A 238 -3.38 -6.80 0.23
CA LEU A 238 -3.06 -5.38 0.34
C LEU A 238 -4.29 -4.46 0.39
N PHE A 239 -5.49 -5.00 0.18
CA PHE A 239 -6.71 -4.21 0.09
C PHE A 239 -7.74 -4.67 1.12
N LYS A 240 -8.34 -3.70 1.82
CA LYS A 240 -9.39 -3.98 2.82
C LYS A 240 -10.74 -4.30 2.16
N THR A 241 -11.04 -3.67 1.03
CA THR A 241 -12.36 -3.77 0.40
C THR A 241 -12.42 -4.87 -0.65
N ASN A 242 -13.55 -5.61 -0.68
CA ASN A 242 -13.81 -6.65 -1.66
C ASN A 242 -13.78 -6.12 -3.11
N THR A 243 -14.16 -4.85 -3.32
CA THR A 243 -14.10 -4.19 -4.63
C THR A 243 -12.68 -4.14 -5.17
N LEU A 244 -11.72 -3.60 -4.41
CA LEU A 244 -10.33 -3.49 -4.85
C LEU A 244 -9.63 -4.85 -4.93
N GLN A 245 -9.98 -5.79 -4.05
CA GLN A 245 -9.52 -7.18 -4.13
C GLN A 245 -9.92 -7.84 -5.46
N LYS A 246 -11.19 -7.71 -5.86
CA LYS A 246 -11.70 -8.23 -7.14
C LYS A 246 -11.06 -7.53 -8.33
N GLU A 247 -10.91 -6.21 -8.25
CA GLU A 247 -10.31 -5.42 -9.32
C GLU A 247 -8.85 -5.83 -9.58
N TRP A 248 -8.07 -6.00 -8.51
CA TRP A 248 -6.71 -6.56 -8.60
C TRP A 248 -6.71 -7.97 -9.19
N ALA A 249 -7.51 -8.88 -8.64
CA ALA A 249 -7.54 -10.28 -9.08
C ALA A 249 -7.89 -10.41 -10.57
N ASN A 250 -8.88 -9.64 -11.05
CA ASN A 250 -9.27 -9.61 -12.45
C ASN A 250 -8.15 -9.07 -13.35
N TYR A 251 -7.56 -7.93 -12.98
CA TYR A 251 -6.44 -7.35 -13.73
C TYR A 251 -5.27 -8.31 -13.82
N ALA A 252 -4.79 -8.82 -12.68
CA ALA A 252 -3.55 -9.58 -12.62
C ALA A 252 -3.68 -10.97 -13.25
N SER A 253 -4.86 -11.60 -13.17
CA SER A 253 -5.18 -12.83 -13.90
C SER A 253 -5.13 -12.60 -15.41
N ASN A 254 -5.75 -11.51 -15.90
CA ASN A 254 -5.71 -11.16 -17.32
C ASN A 254 -4.29 -10.87 -17.78
N ALA A 255 -3.54 -10.03 -17.06
CA ALA A 255 -2.15 -9.71 -17.37
C ALA A 255 -1.26 -10.96 -17.34
N TYR A 256 -1.42 -11.86 -16.37
CA TYR A 256 -0.70 -13.13 -16.31
C TYR A 256 -0.93 -13.98 -17.57
N ASN A 257 -2.17 -14.04 -18.05
CA ASN A 257 -2.53 -14.81 -19.24
C ASN A 257 -2.00 -14.17 -20.53
N LEU A 258 -1.91 -12.84 -20.59
CA LEU A 258 -1.45 -12.08 -21.77
C LEU A 258 0.07 -12.06 -21.95
N VAL A 259 0.86 -12.22 -20.88
CA VAL A 259 2.34 -12.22 -21.00
C VAL A 259 2.82 -13.47 -21.74
N VAL A 260 3.17 -13.36 -23.02
CA VAL A 260 3.87 -14.41 -23.77
C VAL A 260 5.38 -14.24 -23.51
N LYS A 261 6.10 -15.33 -23.19
CA LYS A 261 7.54 -15.46 -22.84
C LYS A 261 8.43 -14.23 -23.10
N PRO A 262 9.29 -13.81 -22.16
CA PRO A 262 10.42 -12.94 -22.49
C PRO A 262 11.42 -13.73 -23.34
N GLY A 263 11.58 -13.34 -24.61
CA GLY A 263 12.77 -13.65 -25.39
C GLY A 263 13.90 -12.69 -25.03
N PRO A 264 15.15 -12.95 -25.47
CA PRO A 264 16.29 -12.10 -25.16
C PRO A 264 16.00 -10.65 -25.53
N ALA A 265 16.40 -9.74 -24.63
CA ALA A 265 16.19 -8.30 -24.75
C ALA A 265 16.54 -7.82 -26.16
N GLN A 266 15.52 -7.56 -26.96
CA GLN A 266 15.69 -6.69 -28.10
C GLN A 266 15.90 -5.27 -27.54
N PRO A 267 16.72 -4.43 -28.21
CA PRO A 267 16.83 -3.03 -27.85
C PRO A 267 15.42 -2.47 -27.65
N VAL A 268 15.18 -1.80 -26.53
CA VAL A 268 13.90 -1.14 -26.28
C VAL A 268 13.74 -0.09 -27.38
N GLU A 269 13.12 -0.48 -28.49
CA GLU A 269 12.50 0.47 -29.38
C GLU A 269 11.47 1.22 -28.53
N PRO A 270 11.47 2.56 -28.55
CA PRO A 270 10.50 3.32 -27.79
C PRO A 270 9.12 2.79 -28.15
N LYS A 271 8.43 2.18 -27.17
CA LYS A 271 7.04 1.77 -27.33
C LYS A 271 6.28 3.05 -27.63
N CYS A 272 6.01 3.25 -28.90
CA CYS A 272 5.32 4.38 -29.43
C CYS A 272 3.86 4.20 -28.98
N TYR A 273 3.44 4.90 -27.93
CA TYR A 273 2.05 5.04 -27.51
C TYR A 273 1.88 6.35 -26.72
N VAL A 274 0.70 6.95 -26.81
CA VAL A 274 0.32 8.15 -26.06
C VAL A 274 -0.66 7.74 -24.96
N THR A 275 -0.40 8.15 -23.71
CA THR A 275 -1.29 7.88 -22.57
C THR A 275 -2.59 8.68 -22.69
N ASP A 276 -3.64 8.30 -21.96
CA ASP A 276 -4.91 9.05 -21.98
C ASP A 276 -4.75 10.48 -21.43
N ASP A 277 -3.88 10.66 -20.44
CA ASP A 277 -3.56 11.97 -19.87
C ASP A 277 -2.83 12.85 -20.90
N ASP A 278 -1.76 12.33 -21.54
CA ASP A 278 -1.05 13.06 -22.60
C ASP A 278 -1.96 13.35 -23.80
N PHE A 279 -2.85 12.41 -24.13
CA PHE A 279 -3.80 12.59 -25.22
C PHE A 279 -4.81 13.70 -24.93
N THR A 280 -5.18 13.88 -23.65
CA THR A 280 -6.08 14.97 -23.23
C THR A 280 -5.46 16.34 -23.54
N ASP A 281 -4.17 16.51 -23.33
CA ASP A 281 -3.45 17.74 -23.67
C ASP A 281 -3.30 17.94 -25.18
N ILE A 282 -2.99 16.86 -25.90
CA ILE A 282 -2.88 16.88 -27.37
C ILE A 282 -4.22 17.29 -28.01
N ILE A 283 -5.32 16.65 -27.61
CA ILE A 283 -6.63 16.93 -28.20
C ILE A 283 -7.14 18.32 -27.81
N SER A 284 -6.83 18.79 -26.59
CA SER A 284 -7.12 20.17 -26.16
C SER A 284 -6.37 21.18 -27.04
N THR A 285 -5.09 20.94 -27.30
CA THR A 285 -4.27 21.77 -28.19
C THR A 285 -4.84 21.80 -29.61
N LEU A 286 -5.22 20.64 -30.16
CA LEU A 286 -5.79 20.54 -31.51
C LEU A 286 -7.14 21.26 -31.62
N ARG A 287 -7.97 21.20 -30.59
CA ARG A 287 -9.27 21.91 -30.49
C ARG A 287 -9.12 23.42 -30.38
N GLY A 288 -8.03 23.89 -29.76
CA GLY A 288 -7.73 25.32 -29.64
C GLY A 288 -7.31 25.99 -30.93
N VAL A 289 -7.01 25.23 -31.99
CA VAL A 289 -6.59 25.75 -33.30
C VAL A 289 -7.79 25.90 -34.23
N TYR A 290 -7.95 27.08 -34.83
CA TYR A 290 -9.12 27.42 -35.66
C TYR A 290 -9.00 26.94 -37.11
N PHE A 291 -7.82 27.03 -37.73
CA PHE A 291 -7.64 26.73 -39.15
C PHE A 291 -7.21 25.28 -39.37
N SER A 292 -7.85 24.59 -40.32
CA SER A 292 -7.53 23.19 -40.65
C SER A 292 -6.07 22.99 -41.07
N ARG A 293 -5.46 23.97 -41.75
CA ARG A 293 -4.04 23.91 -42.14
C ARG A 293 -3.13 23.78 -40.92
N ASP A 294 -3.31 24.65 -39.93
CA ASP A 294 -2.50 24.67 -38.72
C ASP A 294 -2.73 23.41 -37.89
N LYS A 295 -3.96 22.87 -37.88
CA LYS A 295 -4.25 21.54 -37.30
C LYS A 295 -3.48 20.42 -37.99
N MET A 296 -3.41 20.44 -39.32
CA MET A 296 -2.64 19.44 -40.08
C MET A 296 -1.13 19.52 -39.78
N GLU A 297 -0.57 20.72 -39.64
CA GLU A 297 0.84 20.90 -39.27
C GLU A 297 1.15 20.34 -37.86
N LEU A 298 0.21 20.48 -36.91
CA LEU A 298 0.34 19.85 -35.60
C LEU A 298 0.28 18.33 -35.69
N MET A 299 -0.66 17.79 -36.47
CA MET A 299 -0.77 16.34 -36.72
C MET A 299 0.53 15.79 -37.31
N GLU A 300 1.04 16.40 -38.38
CA GLU A 300 2.32 16.01 -39.01
C GLU A 300 3.50 16.03 -38.05
N ARG A 301 3.51 16.97 -37.10
CA ARG A 301 4.54 17.04 -36.06
C ARG A 301 4.42 15.88 -35.10
N TRP A 302 3.23 15.63 -34.56
CA TRP A 302 3.02 14.62 -33.52
C TRP A 302 3.16 13.19 -34.02
N VAL A 303 2.77 12.90 -35.27
CA VAL A 303 2.93 11.56 -35.83
C VAL A 303 4.39 11.21 -36.15
N LYS A 304 5.35 12.12 -36.01
CA LYS A 304 6.77 11.79 -36.23
C LYS A 304 7.31 10.88 -35.13
N ASP A 305 6.97 11.17 -33.88
CA ASP A 305 7.54 10.58 -32.69
C ASP A 305 6.50 9.95 -31.74
N ARG A 306 5.19 10.11 -32.02
CA ARG A 306 4.10 9.55 -31.19
C ARG A 306 3.27 8.54 -31.97
N CYS A 307 2.66 7.61 -31.24
CA CYS A 307 1.70 6.68 -31.78
C CYS A 307 0.44 6.67 -30.96
N PHE A 308 -0.67 6.44 -31.64
CA PHE A 308 -2.00 6.63 -31.12
C PHE A 308 -2.81 5.34 -31.23
N SER A 309 -3.71 5.12 -30.27
CA SER A 309 -4.70 4.06 -30.36
C SER A 309 -5.73 4.36 -31.45
N VAL A 310 -6.49 3.34 -31.85
CA VAL A 310 -7.59 3.49 -32.80
C VAL A 310 -8.58 4.55 -32.31
N GLU A 311 -8.93 4.56 -31.03
CA GLU A 311 -9.89 5.52 -30.47
C GLU A 311 -9.33 6.95 -30.40
N GLN A 312 -8.04 7.11 -30.12
CA GLN A 312 -7.36 8.40 -30.17
C GLN A 312 -7.34 8.95 -31.60
N ILE A 313 -7.02 8.13 -32.60
CA ILE A 313 -7.05 8.51 -34.02
C ILE A 313 -8.46 8.92 -34.44
N LYS A 314 -9.48 8.13 -34.09
CA LYS A 314 -10.89 8.47 -34.38
C LYS A 314 -11.30 9.80 -33.74
N THR A 315 -10.77 10.10 -32.56
CA THR A 315 -11.03 11.38 -31.88
C THR A 315 -10.36 12.54 -32.60
N MET A 316 -9.11 12.41 -33.01
CA MET A 316 -8.41 13.44 -33.80
C MET A 316 -9.09 13.66 -35.16
N MET A 317 -9.54 12.60 -35.85
CA MET A 317 -10.27 12.72 -37.13
C MET A 317 -11.54 13.56 -37.02
N LYS A 318 -12.25 13.50 -35.89
CA LYS A 318 -13.47 14.29 -35.66
C LYS A 318 -13.21 15.80 -35.60
N GLU A 319 -11.96 16.21 -35.35
CA GLU A 319 -11.56 17.62 -35.33
C GLU A 319 -11.42 18.21 -36.75
N PHE A 320 -11.56 17.37 -37.78
CA PHE A 320 -11.53 17.71 -39.20
C PHE A 320 -12.90 17.44 -39.83
N PRO A 321 -13.77 18.45 -39.93
CA PRO A 321 -15.12 18.26 -40.45
C PRO A 321 -15.17 17.96 -41.95
N SER A 322 -14.08 18.21 -42.69
CA SER A 322 -13.95 17.81 -44.09
C SER A 322 -13.53 16.33 -44.15
N GLY A 323 -14.28 15.52 -44.89
CA GLY A 323 -14.00 14.08 -45.00
C GLY A 323 -12.61 13.79 -45.58
N LYS A 324 -12.14 14.64 -46.49
CA LYS A 324 -10.81 14.56 -47.10
C LYS A 324 -9.67 14.74 -46.07
N ASP A 325 -9.76 15.75 -45.21
CA ASP A 325 -8.72 15.99 -44.20
C ASP A 325 -8.72 14.88 -43.13
N ALA A 326 -9.91 14.37 -42.76
CA ALA A 326 -10.01 13.23 -41.84
C ALA A 326 -9.39 11.95 -42.41
N VAL A 327 -9.56 11.70 -43.72
CA VAL A 327 -8.90 10.58 -44.42
C VAL A 327 -7.38 10.77 -44.43
N GLU A 328 -6.89 11.99 -44.66
CA GLU A 328 -5.46 12.28 -44.66
C GLU A 328 -4.85 12.06 -43.26
N VAL A 329 -5.53 12.51 -42.21
CA VAL A 329 -5.16 12.23 -40.81
C VAL A 329 -5.07 10.75 -40.53
N ALA A 330 -6.06 9.96 -40.97
CA ALA A 330 -6.03 8.51 -40.83
C ALA A 330 -4.78 7.94 -41.52
N LYS A 331 -4.55 8.24 -42.81
CA LYS A 331 -3.38 7.76 -43.56
C LYS A 331 -2.05 8.10 -42.88
N MET A 332 -1.90 9.32 -42.36
CA MET A 332 -0.70 9.74 -41.61
C MET A 332 -0.49 8.90 -40.34
N CYS A 333 -1.58 8.58 -39.63
CA CYS A 333 -1.53 7.81 -38.39
C CYS A 333 -1.40 6.29 -38.60
N TRP A 334 -1.51 5.77 -39.83
CA TRP A 334 -1.43 4.33 -40.11
C TRP A 334 -0.13 3.69 -39.61
N TRP A 335 1.01 4.31 -39.92
CA TRP A 335 2.33 3.82 -39.48
C TRP A 335 2.64 4.15 -38.01
N ARG A 336 1.68 4.75 -37.33
CA ARG A 336 1.77 5.27 -35.96
C ARG A 336 0.58 4.84 -35.13
N CYS A 337 -0.01 3.69 -35.46
CA CYS A 337 -1.04 3.09 -34.65
C CYS A 337 -0.45 1.91 -33.86
N ASN A 338 -0.58 1.97 -32.54
CA ASN A 338 -0.13 0.88 -31.67
C ASN A 338 -1.09 -0.34 -31.68
N GLU A 339 -2.24 -0.22 -32.36
CA GLU A 339 -3.28 -1.23 -32.49
C GLU A 339 -3.48 -1.66 -33.95
N GLN A 340 -2.40 -1.88 -34.71
CA GLN A 340 -2.45 -2.12 -36.16
C GLN A 340 -3.47 -3.18 -36.61
N LYS A 341 -3.62 -4.27 -35.85
CA LYS A 341 -4.59 -5.35 -36.14
C LYS A 341 -6.05 -4.87 -36.09
N ASN A 342 -6.34 -3.83 -35.33
CA ASN A 342 -7.65 -3.24 -35.14
C ASN A 342 -7.88 -1.97 -35.97
N TYR A 343 -6.89 -1.56 -36.79
CA TYR A 343 -6.92 -0.28 -37.49
C TYR A 343 -8.13 -0.11 -38.41
N TYR A 344 -8.67 -1.20 -38.96
CA TYR A 344 -9.88 -1.19 -39.79
C TYR A 344 -11.08 -0.46 -39.13
N LYS A 345 -11.14 -0.39 -37.80
CA LYS A 345 -12.19 0.32 -37.04
C LYS A 345 -12.11 1.84 -37.16
N VAL A 346 -10.98 2.41 -37.60
CA VAL A 346 -10.81 3.85 -37.83
C VAL A 346 -11.78 4.35 -38.92
N VAL A 347 -12.14 3.48 -39.86
CA VAL A 347 -13.08 3.74 -40.95
C VAL A 347 -14.47 4.15 -40.45
N ASP A 348 -14.86 3.69 -39.25
CA ASP A 348 -16.15 4.02 -38.63
C ASP A 348 -16.27 5.51 -38.24
N ALA A 349 -15.15 6.24 -38.15
CA ALA A 349 -15.17 7.68 -37.89
C ALA A 349 -15.51 8.53 -39.13
N LEU A 350 -15.50 7.95 -40.33
CA LEU A 350 -15.83 8.65 -41.56
C LEU A 350 -17.34 8.61 -41.83
N THR A 351 -17.89 9.69 -42.40
CA THR A 351 -19.32 9.80 -42.69
C THR A 351 -19.65 9.35 -44.11
N PHE A 352 -18.85 9.75 -45.09
CA PHE A 352 -19.13 9.50 -46.51
C PHE A 352 -18.59 8.14 -46.98
N SER A 353 -19.37 7.44 -47.81
CA SER A 353 -19.00 6.13 -48.35
C SER A 353 -17.74 6.16 -49.22
N THR A 354 -17.53 7.25 -49.97
CA THR A 354 -16.33 7.47 -50.81
C THR A 354 -15.07 7.50 -49.97
N ASP A 355 -15.09 8.20 -48.85
CA ASP A 355 -13.96 8.36 -47.93
C ASP A 355 -13.63 7.03 -47.23
N LYS A 356 -14.68 6.28 -46.84
CA LYS A 356 -14.53 4.92 -46.29
C LYS A 356 -13.89 3.98 -47.29
N GLN A 357 -14.32 4.02 -48.55
CA GLN A 357 -13.76 3.19 -49.60
C GLN A 357 -12.29 3.54 -49.85
N GLU A 358 -11.96 4.83 -49.91
CA GLU A 358 -10.58 5.30 -50.08
C GLU A 358 -9.67 4.82 -48.93
N LEU A 359 -10.11 4.97 -47.68
CA LEU A 359 -9.32 4.54 -46.53
C LEU A 359 -9.19 3.00 -46.47
N ASN A 360 -10.25 2.25 -46.77
CA ASN A 360 -10.16 0.78 -46.87
C ASN A 360 -9.17 0.33 -47.94
N GLN A 361 -9.19 0.92 -49.13
CA GLN A 361 -8.22 0.62 -50.18
C GLN A 361 -6.78 0.90 -49.74
N PHE A 362 -6.57 2.00 -49.01
CA PHE A 362 -5.27 2.31 -48.43
C PHE A 362 -4.86 1.24 -47.41
N ILE A 363 -5.75 0.84 -46.49
CA ILE A 363 -5.49 -0.20 -45.49
C ILE A 363 -5.16 -1.55 -46.17
N ASP A 364 -5.95 -1.98 -47.15
CA ASP A 364 -5.76 -3.25 -47.87
C ASP A 364 -4.43 -3.28 -48.64
N LYS A 365 -4.00 -2.13 -49.17
CA LYS A 365 -2.72 -2.00 -49.87
C LYS A 365 -1.52 -2.08 -48.94
N ASN A 366 -1.62 -1.53 -47.73
CA ASN A 366 -0.52 -1.40 -46.78
C ASN A 366 -0.52 -2.46 -45.66
N SER A 367 -1.51 -3.37 -45.64
CA SER A 367 -1.62 -4.49 -44.69
C SER A 367 -1.02 -5.81 -45.22
N LYS A 368 -0.50 -5.79 -46.44
CA LYS A 368 0.29 -6.88 -47.06
C LYS A 368 1.77 -6.59 -46.91
#